data_AF-A0A7S1WTX0-F1
#
_entry.id   AF-A0A7S1WTX0-F1
#
_cell.length_a   1.000
_cell.length_b   1.000
_cell.length_c   1.000
_cell.angle_alpha   90.00
_cell.angle_beta   90.00
_cell.angle_gamma   90.00
#
_symmetry.space_group_name_H-M   'P 1'
#
loop_
_entity.id
_entity.type
_entity.pdbx_description
1 polymer ?
#
loop_
_entity_poly.entity_id
_entity_poly.type
_entity_poly.pdbx_seq_one_letter_code
_entity_poly.pdbx_strand_id
1 'polypeptide(L)'
;RSGGGAAASSAPRLSVRQGAVQVDRLCEREAMDATELRSVLEKGLLQRRVAASAMNIRSSRSHLVFTIRVSTTNLSTRETLRGKILLCDLGGSERLKKTEAAGDQRREAIEINKSLTALGDVIEAVARRQRQVPYRNHKLTQIMQDSLGGTAKTLMFVNCSPAWSNLSETLMSLTYAARTKRITNLGTPSSSSPLARKRSEPSFCIPVPEQ
;
A
#
# COMPACT_ATOMS: atom_id res chain seq x y z
N ARG A 1 15.24 23.42 39.70
CA ARG A 1 15.03 22.06 39.15
C ARG A 1 14.25 22.18 37.85
N SER A 2 14.94 22.11 36.72
CA SER A 2 14.39 22.13 35.37
C SER A 2 13.79 20.77 35.01
N GLY A 3 12.46 20.69 34.89
CA GLY A 3 11.76 19.51 34.39
C GLY A 3 11.53 19.61 32.89
N GLY A 4 12.45 19.07 32.10
CA GLY A 4 12.28 18.87 30.67
C GLY A 4 11.24 17.78 30.40
N GLY A 5 10.05 18.16 29.94
CA GLY A 5 9.05 17.24 29.44
C GLY A 5 9.48 16.67 28.09
N ALA A 6 9.86 15.40 28.06
CA ALA A 6 10.07 14.66 26.83
C ALA A 6 8.77 14.66 26.02
N ALA A 7 8.80 15.25 24.82
CA ALA A 7 7.70 15.20 23.87
C ALA A 7 7.47 13.74 23.45
N ALA A 8 6.45 13.10 24.01
CA ALA A 8 6.00 11.78 23.58
C ALA A 8 5.71 11.83 22.07
N SER A 9 6.47 11.06 21.28
CA SER A 9 6.24 10.92 19.84
C SER A 9 4.92 10.21 19.61
N SER A 10 3.83 10.98 19.55
CA SER A 10 2.49 10.45 19.29
C SER A 10 2.47 9.72 17.96
N ALA A 11 1.86 8.53 17.91
CA ALA A 11 1.76 7.71 16.70
C ALA A 11 1.17 8.51 15.51
N PRO A 12 1.55 8.20 14.25
CA PRO A 12 1.00 8.86 13.08
C PRO A 12 -0.53 8.73 13.06
N ARG A 13 -1.21 9.87 12.94
CA ARG A 13 -2.68 9.97 12.83
C ARG A 13 -3.06 9.87 11.36
N LEU A 14 -4.22 9.28 11.06
CA LEU A 14 -4.77 9.27 9.71
C LEU A 14 -5.80 10.39 9.61
N SER A 15 -5.71 11.20 8.57
CA SER A 15 -6.71 12.21 8.23
C SER A 15 -7.32 11.88 6.86
N VAL A 16 -8.60 12.20 6.67
CA VAL A 16 -9.26 12.04 5.36
C VAL A 16 -9.47 13.43 4.79
N ARG A 17 -8.86 13.72 3.64
CA ARG A 17 -9.04 14.99 2.91
C ARG A 17 -9.45 14.70 1.47
N GLN A 18 -10.56 15.30 1.02
CA GLN A 18 -11.10 15.14 -0.35
C GLN A 18 -11.27 13.67 -0.79
N GLY A 19 -11.72 12.80 0.11
CA GLY A 19 -11.93 11.37 -0.18
C GLY A 19 -10.65 10.53 -0.24
N ALA A 20 -9.47 11.13 -0.08
CA ALA A 20 -8.19 10.42 0.02
C ALA A 20 -7.75 10.32 1.49
N VAL A 21 -7.32 9.12 1.89
CA VAL A 21 -6.67 8.90 3.19
C VAL A 21 -5.25 9.45 3.15
N GLN A 22 -4.95 10.38 4.05
CA GLN A 22 -3.64 10.97 4.30
C GLN A 22 -3.12 10.50 5.65
N VAL A 23 -1.80 10.32 5.75
CA VAL A 23 -1.12 10.01 7.00
C VAL A 23 -0.50 11.31 7.52
N ASP A 24 -0.97 11.79 8.66
CA ASP A 24 -0.44 13.00 9.30
C ASP A 24 1.03 12.80 9.65
N ARG A 25 1.87 13.80 9.33
CA ARG A 25 3.33 13.80 9.52
C ARG A 25 4.08 12.79 8.64
N LEU A 26 3.51 12.38 7.51
CA LEU A 26 4.28 11.72 6.46
C LEU A 26 5.23 12.73 5.82
N CYS A 27 6.49 12.34 5.63
CA CYS A 27 7.44 13.15 4.86
C CYS A 27 7.06 13.05 3.38
N GLU A 28 6.67 14.18 2.79
CA GLU A 28 6.48 14.31 1.34
C GLU A 28 7.69 15.06 0.77
N ARG A 29 8.30 14.48 -0.27
CA ARG A 29 9.45 15.07 -0.94
C ARG A 29 9.14 15.17 -2.42
N GLU A 30 9.31 16.37 -2.97
CA GLU A 30 9.25 16.58 -4.40
C GLU A 30 10.45 15.90 -5.06
N ALA A 31 10.20 15.26 -6.21
CA ALA A 31 11.23 14.64 -7.04
C ALA A 31 11.00 15.12 -8.48
N MET A 32 12.02 15.74 -9.04
CA MET A 32 11.96 16.37 -10.36
C MET A 32 12.28 15.38 -11.48
N ASP A 33 12.99 14.30 -11.17
CA ASP A 33 13.36 13.27 -12.13
C ASP A 33 13.34 11.84 -11.52
N ALA A 34 13.62 10.85 -12.37
CA ALA A 34 13.65 9.45 -11.98
C ALA A 34 14.79 9.11 -11.01
N THR A 35 15.89 9.87 -11.05
CA THR A 35 17.08 9.68 -10.19
C THR A 35 16.77 10.13 -8.77
N GLU A 36 16.16 11.31 -8.61
CA GLU A 36 15.68 11.82 -7.33
C GLU A 36 14.62 10.91 -6.72
N LEU A 37 13.65 10.46 -7.53
CA LEU A 37 12.63 9.52 -7.06
C LEU A 37 13.25 8.21 -6.57
N ARG A 38 14.22 7.66 -7.32
CA ARG A 38 14.97 6.47 -6.93
C ARG A 38 15.73 6.69 -5.62
N SER A 39 16.38 7.84 -5.47
CA SER A 39 17.06 8.21 -4.22
C SER A 39 16.10 8.28 -3.02
N VAL A 40 14.87 8.79 -3.20
CA VAL A 40 13.83 8.76 -2.15
C VAL A 40 13.50 7.32 -1.77
N LEU A 41 13.25 6.48 -2.76
CA LEU A 41 12.89 5.08 -2.56
C LEU A 41 13.99 4.31 -1.84
N GLU A 42 15.24 4.42 -2.30
CA GLU A 42 16.40 3.77 -1.69
C GLU A 42 16.62 4.21 -0.25
N LYS A 43 16.47 5.52 0.04
CA LYS A 43 16.54 6.03 1.41
C LYS A 43 15.44 5.41 2.30
N GLY A 44 14.22 5.30 1.80
CA GLY A 44 13.12 4.65 2.52
C GLY A 44 13.37 3.16 2.77
N LEU A 45 13.89 2.44 1.77
CA LEU A 45 14.27 1.04 1.90
C LEU A 45 15.42 0.83 2.89
N LEU A 46 16.42 1.71 2.89
CA LEU A 46 17.52 1.69 3.84
C LEU A 46 17.03 1.94 5.27
N GLN A 47 16.15 2.92 5.47
CA GLN A 47 15.55 3.19 6.78
C GLN A 47 14.74 2.00 7.30
N ARG A 48 14.00 1.30 6.41
CA ARG A 48 13.33 0.03 6.77
C ARG A 48 14.33 -1.03 7.21
N ARG A 49 15.47 -1.17 6.52
CA ARG A 49 16.54 -2.11 6.88
C ARG A 49 17.21 -1.75 8.22
N VAL A 50 17.52 -0.48 8.46
CA VAL A 50 18.17 -0.01 9.70
C VAL A 50 17.24 -0.16 10.91
N ALA A 51 15.94 0.16 10.74
CA ALA A 51 14.94 -0.11 11.78
C ALA A 51 14.83 -1.62 12.11
N ALA A 52 15.04 -2.48 11.10
CA ALA A 52 15.09 -3.92 11.31
C ALA A 52 16.41 -4.41 11.94
N SER A 53 17.57 -3.81 11.66
CA SER A 53 18.84 -4.24 12.24
C SER A 53 19.04 -3.79 13.70
N ALA A 54 18.51 -2.62 14.08
CA ALA A 54 18.57 -2.12 15.45
C ALA A 54 17.68 -2.90 16.45
N MET A 55 16.78 -3.76 15.97
CA MET A 55 15.75 -4.42 16.79
C MET A 55 15.53 -5.92 16.47
N ASN A 56 16.56 -6.62 15.96
CA ASN A 56 16.53 -7.98 15.38
C ASN A 56 15.81 -8.09 14.02
N ILE A 57 16.29 -9.00 13.16
CA ILE A 57 15.81 -9.27 11.77
C ILE A 57 14.27 -9.30 11.69
N ARG A 58 13.66 -8.23 11.14
CA ARG A 58 12.22 -7.93 11.25
C ARG A 58 11.62 -7.30 9.98
N SER A 59 12.24 -7.54 8.81
CA SER A 59 11.71 -7.06 7.52
C SER A 59 10.41 -7.76 7.10
N SER A 60 10.23 -9.03 7.46
CA SER A 60 8.98 -9.80 7.26
C SER A 60 7.85 -9.36 8.19
N ARG A 61 8.15 -8.50 9.16
CA ARG A 61 7.23 -8.13 10.25
C ARG A 61 6.81 -6.65 10.21
N SER A 62 7.00 -6.00 9.06
CA SER A 62 6.51 -4.63 8.83
C SER A 62 5.94 -4.51 7.42
N HIS A 63 4.91 -3.67 7.28
CA HIS A 63 4.38 -3.27 5.99
C HIS A 63 5.11 -2.01 5.53
N LEU A 64 5.50 -1.97 4.26
CA LEU A 64 6.03 -0.77 3.62
C LEU A 64 4.96 -0.21 2.68
N VAL A 65 4.60 1.05 2.88
CA VAL A 65 3.70 1.78 2.00
C VAL A 65 4.46 2.97 1.41
N PHE A 66 4.61 2.99 0.10
CA PHE A 66 5.26 4.06 -0.65
C PHE A 66 4.27 4.67 -1.64
N THR A 67 4.06 5.98 -1.55
CA THR A 67 3.09 6.70 -2.38
C THR A 67 3.80 7.67 -3.31
N ILE A 68 3.57 7.52 -4.62
CA ILE A 68 4.02 8.47 -5.63
C ILE A 68 2.79 9.25 -6.09
N ARG A 69 2.84 10.58 -6.00
CA ARG A 69 1.80 11.46 -6.55
C ARG A 69 2.36 12.14 -7.79
N VAL A 70 1.59 12.09 -8.87
CA VAL A 70 1.96 12.71 -10.15
C VAL A 70 0.91 13.75 -10.47
N SER A 71 1.35 14.97 -10.79
CA SER A 71 0.49 16.04 -11.29
C SER A 71 1.00 16.46 -12.65
N THR A 72 0.13 16.48 -13.65
CA THR A 72 0.47 16.90 -15.00
C THR A 72 -0.49 17.97 -15.43
N THR A 73 0.04 19.10 -15.88
CA THR A 73 -0.76 20.23 -16.38
C THR A 73 -0.60 20.31 -17.88
N ASN A 74 -1.70 20.20 -18.62
CA ASN A 74 -1.68 20.49 -20.04
C ASN A 74 -1.53 22.00 -20.23
N LEU A 75 -0.48 22.44 -20.91
CA LEU A 75 -0.19 23.87 -21.09
C LEU A 75 -1.17 24.57 -22.04
N SER A 76 -1.77 23.84 -22.98
CA SER A 76 -2.74 24.40 -23.92
C SER A 76 -4.14 24.54 -23.31
N THR A 77 -4.63 23.49 -22.64
CA THR A 77 -5.97 23.50 -22.03
C THR A 77 -5.98 24.02 -20.59
N ARG A 78 -4.81 24.20 -19.97
CA ARG A 78 -4.63 24.50 -18.53
C ARG A 78 -5.24 23.46 -17.58
N GLU A 79 -5.69 22.32 -18.10
CA GLU A 79 -6.24 21.24 -17.29
C GLU A 79 -5.14 20.51 -16.53
N THR A 80 -5.38 20.25 -15.25
CA THR A 80 -4.46 19.50 -14.40
C THR A 80 -5.01 18.12 -14.11
N LEU A 81 -4.27 17.09 -14.50
CA LEU A 81 -4.52 15.70 -14.15
C LEU A 81 -3.67 15.33 -12.94
N ARG A 82 -4.30 14.68 -11.95
CA ARG A 82 -3.61 14.18 -10.75
C ARG A 82 -3.79 12.68 -10.65
N GLY A 83 -2.68 11.98 -10.51
CA GLY A 83 -2.61 10.54 -10.33
C GLY A 83 -1.87 10.17 -9.04
N LYS A 84 -2.12 8.95 -8.57
CA LYS A 84 -1.43 8.38 -7.42
C LYS A 84 -1.08 6.92 -7.72
N ILE A 85 0.18 6.55 -7.46
CA ILE A 85 0.64 5.17 -7.44
C ILE A 85 0.91 4.82 -5.98
N LEU A 86 0.28 3.75 -5.51
CA LEU A 86 0.49 3.21 -4.17
C LEU A 86 1.22 1.87 -4.32
N LEU A 87 2.47 1.81 -3.84
CA LEU A 87 3.23 0.58 -3.74
C LEU A 87 3.16 0.10 -2.29
N CYS A 88 2.60 -1.09 -2.09
CA CYS A 88 2.44 -1.69 -0.78
C CYS A 88 3.14 -3.04 -0.75
N ASP A 89 4.17 -3.16 0.08
CA ASP A 89 4.83 -4.43 0.39
C ASP A 89 4.36 -4.89 1.76
N LEU A 90 3.67 -6.03 1.78
CA LEU A 90 3.02 -6.55 2.96
C LEU A 90 3.99 -7.43 3.77
N GLY A 91 3.87 -7.35 5.09
CA GLY A 91 4.51 -8.31 5.98
C GLY A 91 4.04 -9.75 5.72
N GLY A 92 4.78 -10.70 6.26
CA GLY A 92 4.55 -12.13 6.14
C GLY A 92 3.15 -12.54 6.61
N SER A 93 2.53 -13.44 5.85
CA SER A 93 1.18 -13.97 6.12
C SER A 93 1.18 -15.20 7.03
N GLU A 94 2.36 -15.63 7.50
CA GLU A 94 2.52 -16.82 8.30
C GLU A 94 1.86 -16.71 9.69
N ARG A 95 1.28 -17.83 10.13
CA ARG A 95 0.60 -17.90 11.43
C ARG A 95 1.60 -18.03 12.58
N LEU A 96 1.32 -17.28 13.66
CA LEU A 96 2.08 -17.26 14.92
C LEU A 96 2.30 -18.62 15.58
N LYS A 97 1.44 -19.61 15.31
CA LYS A 97 1.54 -20.94 15.92
C LYS A 97 2.83 -21.67 15.53
N LYS A 98 3.51 -21.24 14.46
CA LYS A 98 4.80 -21.79 14.03
C LYS A 98 6.01 -21.05 14.63
N THR A 99 5.81 -19.93 15.33
CA THR A 99 6.89 -19.12 15.88
C THR A 99 6.90 -19.18 17.40
N GLU A 100 7.98 -19.70 17.98
CA GLU A 100 8.28 -19.66 19.43
C GLU A 100 8.68 -18.24 19.90
N ALA A 101 7.92 -17.22 19.49
CA ALA A 101 8.21 -15.83 19.80
C ALA A 101 7.76 -15.50 21.23
N ALA A 102 8.72 -15.09 22.08
CA ALA A 102 8.46 -14.64 23.45
C ALA A 102 8.39 -13.10 23.58
N GLY A 103 7.64 -12.60 24.55
CA GLY A 103 7.61 -11.17 24.91
C GLY A 103 7.12 -10.24 23.79
N ASP A 104 7.86 -9.16 23.53
CA ASP A 104 7.49 -8.12 22.56
C ASP A 104 7.46 -8.62 21.11
N GLN A 105 8.19 -9.69 20.79
CA GLN A 105 8.11 -10.34 19.48
C GLN A 105 6.71 -10.94 19.24
N ARG A 106 6.06 -11.46 20.29
CA ARG A 106 4.70 -11.99 20.20
C ARG A 106 3.69 -10.88 19.96
N ARG A 107 3.83 -9.75 20.66
CA ARG A 107 2.94 -8.57 20.51
C ARG A 107 3.00 -7.99 19.11
N GLU A 108 4.20 -7.85 18.57
CA GLU A 108 4.37 -7.43 17.18
C GLU A 108 3.69 -8.40 16.22
N ALA A 109 3.99 -9.69 16.36
CA ALA A 109 3.55 -10.68 15.41
C ALA A 109 2.00 -10.81 15.41
N ILE A 110 1.36 -10.49 16.55
CA ILE A 110 -0.10 -10.27 16.65
C ILE A 110 -0.54 -9.06 15.83
N GLU A 111 0.13 -7.90 15.93
CA GLU A 111 -0.28 -6.69 15.19
C GLU A 111 -0.10 -6.83 13.66
N ILE A 112 0.92 -7.53 13.18
CA ILE A 112 1.05 -7.84 11.73
C ILE A 112 -0.11 -8.71 11.28
N ASN A 113 -0.40 -9.79 12.00
CA ASN A 113 -1.50 -10.66 11.63
C ASN A 113 -2.84 -9.94 11.70
N LYS A 114 -3.05 -9.05 12.68
CA LYS A 114 -4.25 -8.21 12.77
C LYS A 114 -4.45 -7.36 11.53
N SER A 115 -3.38 -6.77 10.99
CA SER A 115 -3.47 -5.99 9.75
C SER A 115 -3.87 -6.83 8.52
N LEU A 116 -3.35 -8.05 8.40
CA LEU A 116 -3.67 -8.97 7.31
C LEU A 116 -5.05 -9.61 7.47
N THR A 117 -5.49 -9.89 8.70
CA THR A 117 -6.86 -10.29 9.02
C THR A 117 -7.85 -9.20 8.62
N ALA A 118 -7.62 -7.96 9.05
CA ALA A 118 -8.47 -6.83 8.67
C ALA A 118 -8.52 -6.63 7.14
N LEU A 119 -7.39 -6.82 6.45
CA LEU A 119 -7.34 -6.79 4.98
C LEU A 119 -8.21 -7.90 4.37
N GLY A 120 -8.14 -9.12 4.92
CA GLY A 120 -8.99 -10.23 4.51
C GLY A 120 -10.48 -9.98 4.71
N ASP A 121 -10.86 -9.37 5.85
CA ASP A 121 -12.25 -9.01 6.15
C ASP A 121 -12.78 -7.96 5.15
N VAL A 122 -11.96 -6.96 4.83
CA VAL A 122 -12.29 -5.96 3.80
C VAL A 122 -12.47 -6.61 2.44
N ILE A 123 -11.54 -7.48 2.03
CA ILE A 123 -11.64 -8.16 0.73
C ILE A 123 -12.92 -9.00 0.64
N GLU A 124 -13.26 -9.75 1.69
CA GLU A 124 -14.46 -10.56 1.71
C GLU A 124 -15.73 -9.70 1.67
N ALA A 125 -15.76 -8.60 2.44
CA ALA A 125 -16.89 -7.68 2.46
C ALA A 125 -17.09 -7.00 1.09
N VAL A 126 -16.00 -6.54 0.45
CA VAL A 126 -16.05 -5.93 -0.88
C VAL A 126 -16.46 -6.94 -1.94
N ALA A 127 -15.87 -8.15 -1.94
CA ALA A 127 -16.20 -9.20 -2.89
C ALA A 127 -17.67 -9.63 -2.80
N ARG A 128 -18.26 -9.59 -1.60
CA ARG A 128 -19.69 -9.86 -1.35
C ARG A 128 -20.59 -8.63 -1.57
N ARG A 129 -20.05 -7.48 -1.98
CA ARG A 129 -20.78 -6.21 -2.14
C ARG A 129 -21.58 -5.82 -0.89
N GLN A 130 -21.00 -6.05 0.28
CA GLN A 130 -21.63 -5.64 1.53
C GLN A 130 -21.76 -4.11 1.60
N ARG A 131 -22.86 -3.63 2.18
CA ARG A 131 -23.11 -2.18 2.34
C ARG A 131 -22.08 -1.51 3.26
N GLN A 132 -21.62 -2.20 4.29
CA GLN A 132 -20.62 -1.70 5.22
C GLN A 132 -19.35 -2.54 5.09
N VAL A 133 -18.26 -1.90 4.67
CA VAL A 133 -16.94 -2.53 4.56
C VAL A 133 -16.06 -2.04 5.72
N PRO A 134 -15.40 -2.94 6.48
CA PRO A 134 -14.73 -2.61 7.74
C PRO A 134 -13.32 -2.01 7.54
N TYR A 135 -13.16 -1.00 6.68
CA TYR A 135 -11.85 -0.37 6.44
C TYR A 135 -11.21 0.18 7.72
N ARG A 136 -12.02 0.60 8.70
CA ARG A 136 -11.55 1.22 9.95
C ARG A 136 -10.88 0.24 10.91
N ASN A 137 -11.01 -1.07 10.70
CA ASN A 137 -10.45 -2.09 11.60
C ASN A 137 -8.92 -2.05 11.67
N HIS A 138 -8.24 -1.50 10.65
CA HIS A 138 -6.80 -1.31 10.66
C HIS A 138 -6.36 -0.06 9.88
N LYS A 139 -5.19 0.50 10.22
CA LYS A 139 -4.66 1.68 9.50
C LYS A 139 -4.32 1.37 8.04
N LEU A 140 -3.77 0.19 7.78
CA LEU A 140 -3.46 -0.30 6.43
C LEU A 140 -4.71 -0.32 5.54
N THR A 141 -5.82 -0.87 6.03
CA THR A 141 -7.07 -0.96 5.27
C THR A 141 -7.70 0.40 5.02
N GLN A 142 -7.51 1.37 5.92
CA GLN A 142 -7.89 2.77 5.65
C GLN A 142 -7.05 3.36 4.52
N ILE A 143 -5.73 3.20 4.55
CA ILE A 143 -4.83 3.71 3.50
C ILE A 143 -5.16 3.09 2.13
N MET A 144 -5.50 1.80 2.10
CA MET A 144 -5.80 1.04 0.88
C MET A 144 -7.28 1.12 0.44
N GLN A 145 -8.11 1.95 1.08
CA GLN A 145 -9.55 2.02 0.82
C GLN A 145 -9.87 2.38 -0.64
N ASP A 146 -9.02 3.16 -1.30
CA ASP A 146 -9.17 3.49 -2.72
C ASP A 146 -8.86 2.32 -3.66
N SER A 147 -8.04 1.39 -3.20
CA SER A 147 -7.50 0.26 -3.95
C SER A 147 -8.40 -0.98 -3.86
N LEU A 148 -9.20 -1.10 -2.81
CA LEU A 148 -10.10 -2.23 -2.61
C LEU A 148 -11.54 -1.73 -2.72
N GLY A 149 -12.22 -1.97 -3.85
CA GLY A 149 -13.59 -1.50 -4.08
C GLY A 149 -13.74 0.02 -4.29
N GLY A 150 -12.64 0.77 -4.31
CA GLY A 150 -12.61 2.20 -4.59
C GLY A 150 -12.43 2.50 -6.09
N THR A 151 -11.77 3.63 -6.39
CA THR A 151 -11.59 4.13 -7.76
C THR A 151 -10.24 3.81 -8.40
N ALA A 152 -9.33 3.13 -7.69
CA ALA A 152 -8.01 2.86 -8.23
C ALA A 152 -8.00 1.65 -9.17
N LYS A 153 -7.03 1.61 -10.08
CA LYS A 153 -6.65 0.37 -10.75
C LYS A 153 -5.68 -0.37 -9.83
N THR A 154 -6.01 -1.61 -9.48
CA THR A 154 -5.27 -2.35 -8.45
C THR A 154 -4.73 -3.65 -9.01
N LEU A 155 -3.43 -3.86 -8.81
CA LEU A 155 -2.71 -5.07 -9.14
C LEU A 155 -2.19 -5.70 -7.84
N MET A 156 -2.44 -6.99 -7.67
CA MET A 156 -1.94 -7.76 -6.53
C MET A 156 -0.95 -8.82 -7.03
N PHE A 157 0.23 -8.85 -6.41
CA PHE A 157 1.17 -9.95 -6.56
C PHE A 157 0.99 -10.94 -5.40
N VAL A 158 1.07 -12.22 -5.70
CA VAL A 158 0.93 -13.30 -4.71
C VAL A 158 2.19 -14.15 -4.81
N ASN A 159 3.06 -14.02 -3.82
CA ASN A 159 4.31 -14.75 -3.76
C ASN A 159 4.12 -16.05 -2.97
N CYS A 160 4.30 -17.19 -3.62
CA CYS A 160 4.15 -18.51 -3.03
C CYS A 160 5.46 -19.29 -3.09
N SER A 161 5.71 -20.12 -2.07
CA SER A 161 6.85 -21.04 -2.07
C SER A 161 6.44 -22.38 -2.71
N PRO A 162 7.28 -22.97 -3.58
CA PRO A 162 7.03 -24.28 -4.16
C PRO A 162 7.37 -25.44 -3.20
N ALA A 163 7.96 -25.16 -2.03
CA ALA A 163 8.40 -26.19 -1.10
C ALA A 163 7.21 -26.91 -0.44
N TRP A 164 7.31 -28.23 -0.31
CA TRP A 164 6.27 -29.07 0.32
C TRP A 164 5.96 -28.66 1.76
N SER A 165 6.98 -28.24 2.53
CA SER A 165 6.83 -27.74 3.90
C SER A 165 5.94 -26.50 4.01
N ASN A 166 5.77 -25.75 2.90
CA ASN A 166 5.00 -24.52 2.84
C ASN A 166 3.63 -24.68 2.16
N LEU A 167 3.22 -25.90 1.81
CA LEU A 167 1.98 -26.18 1.07
C LEU A 167 0.75 -25.52 1.72
N SER A 168 0.64 -25.61 3.04
CA SER A 168 -0.48 -25.01 3.77
C SER A 168 -0.53 -23.48 3.65
N GLU A 169 0.61 -22.79 3.69
CA GLU A 169 0.68 -21.33 3.55
C GLU A 169 0.40 -20.92 2.10
N THR A 170 0.96 -21.65 1.14
CA THR A 170 0.72 -21.43 -0.30
C THR A 170 -0.78 -21.57 -0.64
N LEU A 171 -1.46 -22.59 -0.10
CA LEU A 171 -2.90 -22.74 -0.30
C LEU A 171 -3.71 -21.58 0.29
N MET A 172 -3.30 -21.07 1.46
CA MET A 172 -3.93 -19.90 2.06
C MET A 172 -3.74 -18.64 1.19
N SER A 173 -2.53 -18.39 0.72
CA SER A 173 -2.22 -17.24 -0.16
C SER A 173 -2.99 -17.29 -1.48
N LEU A 174 -3.10 -18.47 -2.10
CA LEU A 174 -3.89 -18.64 -3.33
C LEU A 174 -5.39 -18.50 -3.10
N THR A 175 -5.90 -19.02 -1.97
CA THR A 175 -7.30 -18.83 -1.58
C THR A 175 -7.61 -17.35 -1.39
N TYR A 176 -6.70 -16.62 -0.74
CA TYR A 176 -6.80 -15.17 -0.57
C TYR A 176 -6.84 -14.45 -1.93
N ALA A 177 -5.91 -14.77 -2.83
CA ALA A 177 -5.86 -14.23 -4.18
C ALA A 177 -7.14 -14.47 -4.99
N ALA A 178 -7.70 -15.68 -4.90
CA ALA A 178 -8.96 -16.03 -5.56
C ALA A 178 -10.15 -15.20 -5.06
N ARG A 179 -10.13 -14.78 -3.78
CA ARG A 179 -11.13 -13.85 -3.22
C ARG A 179 -10.91 -12.44 -3.74
N THR A 180 -9.66 -11.95 -3.71
CA THR A 180 -9.30 -10.62 -4.23
C THR A 180 -9.70 -10.45 -5.69
N LYS A 181 -9.54 -11.50 -6.51
CA LYS A 181 -9.93 -11.50 -7.93
C LYS A 181 -11.42 -11.18 -8.16
N ARG A 182 -12.30 -11.41 -7.18
CA ARG A 182 -13.73 -11.10 -7.28
C ARG A 182 -14.07 -9.64 -6.98
N ILE A 183 -13.12 -8.85 -6.47
CA ILE A 183 -13.32 -7.43 -6.22
C ILE A 183 -13.48 -6.70 -7.56
N THR A 184 -14.50 -5.86 -7.64
CA THR A 184 -14.70 -4.93 -8.75
C THR A 184 -14.54 -3.52 -8.22
N ASN A 185 -13.53 -2.79 -8.70
CA ASN A 185 -13.36 -1.38 -8.38
C ASN A 185 -14.32 -0.53 -9.22
N LEU A 186 -14.75 0.58 -8.66
CA LEU A 186 -15.54 1.59 -9.36
C LEU A 186 -14.61 2.20 -10.41
N GLY A 187 -14.92 2.02 -11.70
CA GLY A 187 -14.09 2.60 -12.77
C GLY A 187 -13.88 4.11 -12.52
N THR A 188 -12.67 4.60 -12.74
CA THR A 188 -12.37 6.03 -12.58
C THR A 188 -13.35 6.88 -13.41
N PRO A 189 -14.14 7.79 -12.81
CA PRO A 189 -14.76 8.86 -13.58
C PRO A 189 -13.62 9.82 -13.95
N SER A 190 -12.99 9.59 -15.10
CA SER A 190 -12.17 10.62 -15.73
C SER A 190 -13.12 11.73 -16.18
N SER A 191 -13.09 12.87 -15.49
CA SER A 191 -13.59 14.19 -15.89
C SER A 191 -14.81 14.22 -16.81
N SER A 192 -15.92 14.73 -16.29
CA SER A 192 -17.11 15.18 -17.02
C SER A 192 -16.83 15.83 -18.39
N SER A 193 -16.89 15.06 -19.47
CA SER A 193 -17.41 15.45 -20.78
C SER A 193 -17.79 14.18 -21.59
N PRO A 194 -18.98 14.11 -22.22
CA PRO A 194 -19.36 12.99 -23.06
C PRO A 194 -18.84 13.23 -24.48
N LEU A 195 -17.55 13.00 -24.71
CA LEU A 195 -17.00 12.85 -26.05
C LEU A 195 -16.16 11.58 -26.09
N ALA A 196 -16.67 10.63 -26.89
CA ALA A 196 -16.15 9.30 -27.10
C ALA A 196 -14.62 9.27 -27.24
N ARG A 197 -13.92 8.72 -26.24
CA ARG A 197 -12.53 8.31 -26.40
C ARG A 197 -12.50 7.08 -27.30
N LYS A 198 -12.22 7.28 -28.59
CA LYS A 198 -11.61 6.24 -29.43
C LYS A 198 -10.41 5.68 -28.65
N ARG A 199 -10.35 4.35 -28.52
CA ARG A 199 -9.18 3.65 -27.99
C ARG A 199 -7.98 3.96 -28.90
N SER A 200 -7.16 4.93 -28.55
CA SER A 200 -5.77 4.98 -28.99
C SER A 200 -4.95 4.23 -27.92
N GLU A 201 -4.23 3.20 -28.35
CA GLU A 201 -3.29 2.47 -27.51
C GLU A 201 -2.29 3.45 -26.86
N PRO A 202 -1.87 3.23 -25.59
CA PRO A 202 -0.81 4.02 -25.02
C PRO A 202 0.53 3.57 -25.62
N SER A 203 0.98 4.27 -26.67
CA SER A 203 2.34 4.14 -27.20
C SER A 203 3.32 4.81 -26.23
N PHE A 204 3.89 4.01 -25.33
CA PHE A 204 5.04 4.39 -24.52
C PHE A 204 6.31 4.18 -25.37
N CYS A 205 6.57 5.08 -26.33
CA CYS A 205 7.85 5.10 -27.04
C CYS A 205 8.85 5.92 -26.22
N ILE A 206 9.80 5.23 -25.59
CA ILE A 206 11.04 5.86 -25.14
C ILE A 206 11.92 5.98 -26.39
N PRO A 207 12.27 7.18 -26.86
CA PRO A 207 13.21 7.32 -27.96
C PRO A 207 14.58 6.80 -27.49
N VAL A 208 15.07 5.75 -28.15
CA VAL A 208 16.45 5.29 -28.01
C VAL A 208 17.30 6.21 -28.92
N PRO A 209 18.34 6.87 -28.42
CA PRO A 209 19.26 7.60 -29.28
C PRO A 209 20.03 6.60 -30.16
N GLU A 210 19.96 6.77 -31.47
CA GLU A 210 20.83 6.05 -32.42
C GLU A 210 22.30 6.42 -32.14
N GLN A 211 23.17 5.41 -32.18
CA GLN A 211 24.62 5.57 -32.22
C GLN A 211 25.07 5.92 -33.64
#